data_AF-A0A7Z9WC36-F1
#
_entry.id   AF-A0A7Z9WC36-F1
#
_cell.length_a   1.000
_cell.length_b   1.000
_cell.length_c   1.000
_cell.angle_alpha   90.00
_cell.angle_beta   90.00
_cell.angle_gamma   90.00
#
_symmetry.space_group_name_H-M   'P 1'
#
loop_
_entity.id
_entity.type
_entity.pdbx_description
1 polymer ?
#
loop_
_entity_poly.entity_id
_entity_poly.type
_entity_poly.pdbx_seq_one_letter_code
_entity_poly.pdbx_strand_id
1 'polypeptide(L)'
;GATFLWKHLLKNFPEIDVVVTGEAEATMLELVRAIEQGDREHISSIKGLTLRKNGKIVFTGKRPLIGELDTLPDPARFFTFQHVVSSRGCPWDCTFCGSPRFWGKKVRYHSPHYFVDQLERLFKKGVSFFYVSDDTFTIKKKRVLEICNEIIERGLQITWQAISRVNYVDREVLYWMRKAGCIQISYGVESGSPTIRKRLNKQLKEKEIERAFSSTKAHGILPRAYFIYGSPGESKKTIKDSIALIRKIKPLSAIFYILDIFPGTRLYEDFKIRSRRGDEIWLQPIEDIMYHQTDPKLSNEMVLQFGQMLREAFYSSLPDFVRSLKLVDSPDLAPFHADFLSRLGMTFSHGEYSQNPLIPDPEGLAQELFIKSLSYFPDHRAYLGLAILKQKSGDHSGAIEILREALGHHPQSEQLHICLAVSFMNLGQLKAAIDLLERFPNSPEALRYLANCYGAAGYKEKERICLERLDSMKPPADN
;
A
#
# COMPACT_ATOMS: atom_id res chain seq x y z
N GLY A 1 -21.41 2.55 -1.59
CA GLY A 1 -22.70 3.18 -1.26
C GLY A 1 -23.88 2.60 -2.03
N ALA A 2 -23.88 2.70 -3.36
CA ALA A 2 -25.06 2.44 -4.21
C ALA A 2 -25.82 1.12 -3.93
N THR A 3 -25.11 -0.01 -3.77
CA THR A 3 -25.74 -1.31 -3.46
C THR A 3 -26.52 -1.33 -2.15
N PHE A 4 -26.16 -0.51 -1.16
CA PHE A 4 -26.84 -0.48 0.13
C PHE A 4 -27.79 0.72 0.28
N LEU A 5 -27.62 1.74 -0.55
CA LEU A 5 -28.41 2.98 -0.53
C LEU A 5 -29.34 3.13 -1.75
N TRP A 6 -29.53 2.10 -2.57
CA TRP A 6 -30.29 2.19 -3.83
C TRP A 6 -31.67 2.83 -3.66
N LYS A 7 -32.39 2.51 -2.57
CA LYS A 7 -33.74 3.05 -2.30
C LYS A 7 -33.68 4.53 -1.96
N HIS A 8 -32.70 4.90 -1.14
CA HIS A 8 -32.45 6.28 -0.77
C HIS A 8 -32.09 7.12 -2.00
N LEU A 9 -31.19 6.61 -2.86
CA LEU A 9 -30.76 7.29 -4.07
C LEU A 9 -31.94 7.56 -5.02
N LEU A 10 -32.72 6.53 -5.35
CA LEU A 10 -33.87 6.69 -6.23
C LEU A 10 -35.05 7.45 -5.60
N LYS A 11 -35.12 7.56 -4.28
CA LYS A 11 -36.18 8.35 -3.64
C LYS A 11 -35.89 9.85 -3.72
N ASN A 12 -34.63 10.25 -3.54
CA ASN A 12 -34.28 11.66 -3.30
C ASN A 12 -33.62 12.36 -4.49
N PHE A 13 -33.08 11.61 -5.46
CA PHE A 13 -32.38 12.18 -6.61
C PHE A 13 -33.11 11.79 -7.91
N PRO A 14 -34.09 12.60 -8.38
CA PRO A 14 -34.87 12.30 -9.59
C PRO A 14 -34.01 12.12 -10.84
N GLU A 15 -32.79 12.67 -10.86
CA GLU A 15 -31.81 12.59 -11.94
C GLU A 15 -31.20 11.18 -12.10
N ILE A 16 -31.34 10.31 -11.11
CA ILE A 16 -30.87 8.92 -11.17
C ILE A 16 -31.99 8.03 -11.72
N ASP A 17 -31.85 7.49 -12.93
CA ASP A 17 -32.86 6.60 -13.53
C ASP A 17 -32.82 5.16 -13.00
N VAL A 18 -31.60 4.63 -12.86
CA VAL A 18 -31.33 3.22 -12.55
C VAL A 18 -30.15 3.12 -11.59
N VAL A 19 -30.24 2.21 -10.63
CA VAL A 19 -29.13 1.82 -9.76
C VAL A 19 -28.83 0.34 -9.98
N VAL A 20 -27.59 0.04 -10.38
CA VAL A 20 -27.06 -1.34 -10.43
C VAL A 20 -26.58 -1.73 -9.03
N THR A 21 -27.02 -2.91 -8.56
CA THR A 21 -26.73 -3.43 -7.21
C THR A 21 -25.99 -4.76 -7.29
N GLY A 22 -25.04 -4.98 -6.37
CA GLY A 22 -24.18 -6.16 -6.37
C GLY A 22 -23.08 -6.07 -7.43
N GLU A 23 -22.76 -7.20 -8.09
CA GLU A 23 -21.79 -7.24 -9.18
C GLU A 23 -22.37 -6.66 -10.46
N ALA A 24 -21.66 -5.70 -11.04
CA ALA A 24 -22.16 -4.87 -12.13
C ALA A 24 -21.88 -5.46 -13.51
N GLU A 25 -20.85 -6.30 -13.68
CA GLU A 25 -20.32 -6.67 -15.00
C GLU A 25 -21.40 -7.27 -15.91
N ALA A 26 -22.09 -8.30 -15.42
CA ALA A 26 -23.12 -8.95 -16.21
C ALA A 26 -24.41 -8.09 -16.29
N THR A 27 -24.77 -7.42 -15.19
CA THR A 27 -26.01 -6.61 -15.11
C THR A 27 -25.94 -5.39 -16.01
N MET A 28 -24.80 -4.69 -16.01
CA MET A 28 -24.55 -3.51 -16.82
C MET A 28 -24.49 -3.88 -18.30
N LEU A 29 -23.84 -4.99 -18.66
CA LEU A 29 -23.80 -5.46 -20.05
C LEU A 29 -25.22 -5.74 -20.60
N GLU A 30 -26.06 -6.41 -19.80
CA GLU A 30 -27.45 -6.68 -20.18
C GLU A 30 -28.27 -5.39 -20.29
N LEU A 31 -28.07 -4.45 -19.36
CA LEU A 31 -28.72 -3.14 -19.39
C LEU A 31 -28.34 -2.34 -20.63
N VAL A 32 -27.05 -2.24 -20.97
CA VAL A 32 -26.57 -1.53 -22.16
C VAL A 32 -27.20 -2.12 -23.43
N ARG A 33 -27.19 -3.45 -23.57
CA ARG A 33 -27.81 -4.13 -24.72
C ARG A 33 -29.30 -3.86 -24.83
N ALA A 34 -30.02 -3.87 -23.70
CA ALA A 34 -31.45 -3.59 -23.69
C ALA A 34 -31.75 -2.12 -24.06
N ILE A 35 -30.89 -1.19 -23.65
CA ILE A 35 -30.99 0.23 -24.04
C ILE A 35 -30.75 0.40 -25.53
N GLU A 36 -29.70 -0.22 -26.09
CA GLU A 36 -29.38 -0.17 -27.52
C GLU A 36 -30.52 -0.71 -28.40
N GLN A 37 -31.25 -1.70 -27.89
CA GLN A 37 -32.42 -2.30 -28.57
C GLN A 37 -33.73 -1.53 -28.33
N GLY A 38 -33.74 -0.53 -27.43
CA GLY A 38 -34.95 0.18 -27.03
C GLY A 38 -35.96 -0.66 -26.22
N ASP A 39 -35.56 -1.80 -25.67
CA ASP A 39 -36.44 -2.75 -24.98
C ASP A 39 -36.65 -2.38 -23.49
N ARG A 40 -37.59 -1.46 -23.26
CA ARG A 40 -37.92 -0.96 -21.92
C ARG A 40 -38.54 -2.02 -21.00
N GLU A 41 -39.26 -2.99 -21.56
CA GLU A 41 -39.85 -4.06 -20.75
C GLU A 41 -38.77 -5.03 -20.28
N HIS A 42 -37.79 -5.36 -21.13
CA HIS A 42 -36.64 -6.15 -20.73
C HIS A 42 -35.84 -5.46 -19.62
N ILE A 43 -35.53 -4.17 -19.74
CA ILE A 43 -34.85 -3.38 -18.69
C ILE A 43 -35.53 -3.56 -17.33
N SER A 44 -36.87 -3.54 -17.31
CA SER A 44 -37.66 -3.69 -16.07
C SER A 44 -37.56 -5.07 -15.41
N SER A 45 -36.99 -6.07 -16.10
CA SER A 45 -36.87 -7.46 -15.65
C SER A 45 -35.43 -7.90 -15.35
N ILE A 46 -34.42 -7.15 -15.81
CA ILE A 46 -32.99 -7.44 -15.60
C ILE A 46 -32.69 -7.52 -14.11
N LYS A 47 -32.19 -8.66 -13.63
CA LYS A 47 -31.80 -8.86 -12.22
C LYS A 47 -30.64 -7.96 -11.82
N GLY A 48 -30.66 -7.46 -10.58
CA GLY A 48 -29.64 -6.58 -10.03
C GLY A 48 -29.92 -5.09 -10.23
N LEU A 49 -31.04 -4.72 -10.86
CA LEU A 49 -31.44 -3.33 -11.04
C LEU A 49 -32.41 -2.86 -9.96
N THR A 50 -32.31 -1.58 -9.63
CA THR A 50 -33.41 -0.83 -9.05
C THR A 50 -33.71 0.37 -9.94
N LEU A 51 -34.98 0.63 -10.22
CA LEU A 51 -35.42 1.71 -11.12
C LEU A 51 -36.81 2.24 -10.74
N ARG A 52 -37.23 3.35 -11.35
CA ARG A 52 -38.60 3.86 -11.23
C ARG A 52 -39.48 3.31 -12.37
N LYS A 53 -40.49 2.50 -12.04
CA LYS A 53 -41.54 2.06 -12.98
C LYS A 53 -42.87 2.63 -12.53
N ASN A 54 -43.52 3.44 -13.37
CA ASN A 54 -44.80 4.08 -13.09
C ASN A 54 -44.82 4.85 -11.75
N GLY A 55 -43.79 5.65 -11.50
CA GLY A 55 -43.64 6.44 -10.26
C GLY A 55 -43.28 5.63 -9.00
N LYS A 56 -43.12 4.30 -9.10
CA LYS A 56 -42.74 3.44 -7.98
C LYS A 56 -41.32 2.91 -8.14
N ILE A 57 -40.56 2.89 -7.04
CA ILE A 57 -39.23 2.26 -7.00
C ILE A 57 -39.42 0.74 -7.00
N VAL A 58 -38.85 0.07 -7.99
CA VAL A 58 -38.92 -1.39 -8.19
C VAL A 58 -37.51 -1.97 -8.12
N PHE A 59 -37.32 -2.95 -7.25
CA PHE A 59 -36.12 -3.78 -7.20
C PHE A 59 -36.39 -5.08 -7.96
N THR A 60 -35.63 -5.35 -9.02
CA THR A 60 -35.87 -6.50 -9.91
C THR A 60 -35.40 -7.84 -9.32
N GLY A 61 -34.82 -7.81 -8.12
CA GLY A 61 -34.27 -8.96 -7.42
C GLY A 61 -32.75 -9.04 -7.55
N LYS A 62 -32.10 -9.78 -6.64
CA LYS A 62 -30.65 -9.95 -6.67
C LYS A 62 -30.24 -10.82 -7.86
N ARG A 63 -29.18 -10.41 -8.56
CA ARG A 63 -28.46 -11.30 -9.48
C ARG A 63 -27.52 -12.21 -8.67
N PRO A 64 -27.43 -13.51 -8.97
CA PRO A 64 -26.42 -14.38 -8.38
C PRO A 64 -25.01 -13.83 -8.61
N LEU A 65 -24.14 -14.00 -7.62
CA LEU A 65 -22.72 -13.66 -7.77
C LEU A 65 -22.08 -14.51 -8.87
N ILE A 66 -21.17 -13.93 -9.63
CA ILE A 66 -20.45 -14.57 -10.74
C ILE A 66 -19.65 -15.76 -10.22
N GLY A 67 -19.99 -16.99 -10.62
CA GLY A 67 -19.35 -18.19 -10.08
C GLY A 67 -17.85 -18.28 -10.45
N GLU A 68 -17.60 -18.38 -11.75
CA GLU A 68 -16.25 -18.49 -12.32
C GLU A 68 -15.71 -17.12 -12.72
N LEU A 69 -14.71 -16.62 -11.98
CA LEU A 69 -14.21 -15.27 -12.18
C LEU A 69 -13.38 -15.17 -13.47
N ASP A 70 -12.74 -16.24 -13.93
CA ASP A 70 -11.92 -16.21 -15.15
C ASP A 70 -12.74 -16.04 -16.44
N THR A 71 -14.07 -16.11 -16.35
CA THR A 71 -14.96 -15.72 -17.46
C THR A 71 -15.00 -14.22 -17.71
N LEU A 72 -14.55 -13.41 -16.74
CA LEU A 72 -14.50 -11.96 -16.88
C LEU A 72 -13.39 -11.54 -17.85
N PRO A 73 -13.59 -10.45 -18.60
CA PRO A 73 -12.54 -9.92 -19.45
C PRO A 73 -11.39 -9.38 -18.59
N ASP A 74 -10.15 -9.65 -19.02
CA ASP A 74 -8.97 -9.10 -18.38
C ASP A 74 -8.83 -7.59 -18.68
N PRO A 75 -9.01 -6.69 -17.67
CA PRO A 75 -8.93 -5.25 -17.88
C PRO A 75 -7.54 -4.79 -18.30
N ALA A 76 -6.47 -5.55 -18.00
CA ALA A 76 -5.11 -5.20 -18.39
C ALA A 76 -4.89 -5.25 -19.90
N ARG A 77 -5.80 -5.84 -20.68
CA ARG A 77 -5.80 -5.71 -22.16
C ARG A 77 -6.08 -4.28 -22.61
N PHE A 78 -6.90 -3.54 -21.87
CA PHE A 78 -7.40 -2.23 -22.27
C PHE A 78 -6.77 -1.08 -21.48
N PHE A 79 -6.42 -1.31 -20.22
CA PHE A 79 -5.98 -0.26 -19.29
C PHE A 79 -4.62 -0.57 -18.67
N THR A 80 -3.98 0.46 -18.13
CA THR A 80 -2.75 0.38 -17.32
C THR A 80 -3.10 0.82 -15.90
N PHE A 81 -2.87 -0.03 -14.91
CA PHE A 81 -3.25 0.21 -13.51
C PHE A 81 -2.36 -0.59 -12.56
N GLN A 82 -2.42 -0.26 -11.26
CA GLN A 82 -1.61 -0.89 -10.21
C GLN A 82 -2.44 -1.65 -9.17
N HIS A 83 -3.73 -1.34 -9.03
CA HIS A 83 -4.64 -2.07 -8.15
C HIS A 83 -5.20 -3.29 -8.85
N VAL A 84 -4.78 -4.47 -8.41
CA VAL A 84 -5.16 -5.76 -8.98
C VAL A 84 -5.96 -6.56 -7.97
N VAL A 85 -6.85 -7.42 -8.46
CA VAL A 85 -7.71 -8.25 -7.62
C VAL A 85 -7.58 -9.70 -8.09
N SER A 86 -7.22 -10.57 -7.16
CA SER A 86 -7.08 -12.01 -7.37
C SER A 86 -8.29 -12.79 -6.80
N SER A 87 -9.05 -12.17 -5.89
CA SER A 87 -10.25 -12.77 -5.29
C SER A 87 -11.32 -11.76 -4.90
N ARG A 88 -12.57 -12.22 -4.82
CA ARG A 88 -13.72 -11.42 -4.39
C ARG A 88 -14.34 -12.02 -3.13
N GLY A 89 -14.42 -11.21 -2.08
CA GLY A 89 -15.15 -11.51 -0.86
C GLY A 89 -14.31 -12.07 0.27
N CYS A 90 -14.98 -12.26 1.40
CA CYS A 90 -14.40 -12.57 2.69
C CYS A 90 -15.36 -13.49 3.45
N PRO A 91 -14.89 -14.59 4.08
CA PRO A 91 -15.76 -15.51 4.81
C PRO A 91 -16.10 -15.01 6.22
N TRP A 92 -15.46 -13.93 6.68
CA TRP A 92 -15.71 -13.34 8.00
C TRP A 92 -16.95 -12.46 8.02
N ASP A 93 -17.30 -11.99 9.21
CA ASP A 93 -18.54 -11.26 9.49
C ASP A 93 -18.27 -10.11 10.47
N CYS A 94 -17.16 -9.40 10.27
CA CYS A 94 -16.75 -8.26 11.09
C CYS A 94 -17.84 -7.18 11.04
N THR A 95 -18.22 -6.61 12.19
CA THR A 95 -19.42 -5.75 12.28
C THR A 95 -19.29 -4.43 11.53
N PHE A 96 -18.06 -3.96 11.33
CA PHE A 96 -17.71 -2.71 10.64
C PHE A 96 -17.49 -2.89 9.13
N CYS A 97 -17.51 -4.11 8.61
CA CYS A 97 -17.14 -4.39 7.21
C CYS A 97 -18.36 -4.64 6.33
N GLY A 98 -18.37 -4.07 5.12
CA GLY A 98 -19.44 -4.27 4.12
C GLY A 98 -19.28 -5.56 3.29
N SER A 99 -18.05 -6.09 3.20
CA SER A 99 -17.71 -7.30 2.43
C SER A 99 -18.62 -8.50 2.75
N PRO A 100 -18.91 -8.86 4.02
CA PRO A 100 -19.75 -10.01 4.36
C PRO A 100 -21.17 -9.95 3.77
N ARG A 101 -21.79 -8.76 3.79
CA ARG A 101 -23.15 -8.54 3.28
C ARG A 101 -23.18 -8.43 1.75
N PHE A 102 -22.13 -7.86 1.16
CA PHE A 102 -22.02 -7.72 -0.29
C PHE A 102 -21.75 -9.08 -0.95
N TRP A 103 -20.80 -9.85 -0.43
CA TRP A 103 -20.31 -11.10 -1.04
C TRP A 103 -20.94 -12.37 -0.44
N GLY A 104 -21.80 -12.25 0.57
CA GLY A 104 -22.50 -13.38 1.18
C GLY A 104 -21.60 -14.34 1.96
N LYS A 105 -20.53 -13.82 2.59
CA LYS A 105 -19.55 -14.60 3.38
C LYS A 105 -18.87 -15.73 2.60
N LYS A 106 -18.64 -15.51 1.30
CA LYS A 106 -17.95 -16.45 0.41
C LYS A 106 -16.77 -15.76 -0.24
N VAL A 107 -15.80 -16.58 -0.67
CA VAL A 107 -14.65 -16.10 -1.45
C VAL A 107 -14.64 -16.84 -2.77
N ARG A 108 -14.49 -16.07 -3.84
CA ARG A 108 -14.30 -16.57 -5.20
C ARG A 108 -12.97 -16.06 -5.71
N TYR A 109 -12.33 -16.81 -6.60
CA TYR A 109 -10.95 -16.58 -6.99
C TYR A 109 -10.84 -16.56 -8.50
N HIS A 110 -9.96 -15.72 -9.01
CA HIS A 110 -9.33 -15.98 -10.30
C HIS A 110 -8.35 -17.15 -10.16
N SER A 111 -8.13 -17.92 -11.22
CA SER A 111 -7.01 -18.87 -11.23
C SER A 111 -5.66 -18.15 -11.04
N PRO A 112 -4.63 -18.83 -10.50
CA PRO A 112 -3.27 -18.30 -10.50
C PRO A 112 -2.84 -17.79 -11.87
N HIS A 113 -3.10 -18.60 -12.90
CA HIS A 113 -2.74 -18.29 -14.29
C HIS A 113 -3.38 -17.00 -14.79
N TYR A 114 -4.70 -16.85 -14.64
CA TYR A 114 -5.40 -15.62 -15.03
C TYR A 114 -4.83 -14.39 -14.31
N PHE A 115 -4.57 -14.52 -13.01
CA PHE A 115 -4.04 -13.41 -12.22
C PHE A 115 -2.62 -13.02 -12.64
N VAL A 116 -1.74 -13.99 -12.89
CA VAL A 116 -0.35 -13.71 -13.31
C VAL A 116 -0.28 -13.23 -14.76
N ASP A 117 -1.17 -13.69 -15.65
CA ASP A 117 -1.33 -13.14 -17.00
C ASP A 117 -1.64 -11.64 -16.97
N GLN A 118 -2.53 -11.23 -16.07
CA GLN A 118 -2.84 -9.81 -15.86
C GLN A 118 -1.61 -9.03 -15.40
N LEU A 119 -0.87 -9.55 -14.41
CA LEU A 119 0.36 -8.92 -13.91
C LEU A 119 1.41 -8.78 -15.01
N GLU A 120 1.62 -9.83 -15.81
CA GLU A 120 2.58 -9.82 -16.91
C GLU A 120 2.23 -8.78 -17.98
N ARG A 121 0.95 -8.64 -18.34
CA ARG A 121 0.51 -7.61 -19.29
C ARG A 121 0.80 -6.21 -18.77
N LEU A 122 0.52 -5.95 -17.49
CA LEU A 122 0.79 -4.65 -16.86
C LEU A 122 2.30 -4.40 -16.74
N PHE A 123 3.08 -5.44 -16.42
CA PHE A 123 4.53 -5.38 -16.40
C PHE A 123 5.12 -5.02 -17.76
N LYS A 124 4.63 -5.63 -18.85
CA LYS A 124 5.02 -5.27 -20.23
C LYS A 124 4.64 -3.84 -20.61
N LYS A 125 3.68 -3.23 -19.92
CA LYS A 125 3.31 -1.80 -20.04
C LYS A 125 4.13 -0.88 -19.13
N GLY A 126 5.15 -1.39 -18.45
CA GLY A 126 6.04 -0.63 -17.57
C GLY A 126 5.62 -0.58 -16.09
N VAL A 127 4.58 -1.30 -15.69
CA VAL A 127 4.16 -1.34 -14.28
C VAL A 127 5.01 -2.35 -13.50
N SER A 128 5.81 -1.86 -12.55
CA SER A 128 6.69 -2.69 -11.72
C SER A 128 6.21 -2.86 -10.27
N PHE A 129 5.10 -2.22 -9.89
CA PHE A 129 4.57 -2.25 -8.53
C PHE A 129 3.05 -2.40 -8.50
N PHE A 130 2.55 -3.27 -7.63
CA PHE A 130 1.13 -3.62 -7.52
C PHE A 130 0.57 -3.60 -6.10
N TYR A 131 -0.71 -3.20 -5.99
CA TYR A 131 -1.53 -3.34 -4.80
C TYR A 131 -2.54 -4.47 -5.01
N VAL A 132 -2.36 -5.59 -4.31
CA VAL A 132 -3.35 -6.67 -4.32
C VAL A 132 -4.49 -6.30 -3.38
N SER A 133 -5.64 -6.01 -3.97
CA SER A 133 -6.81 -5.42 -3.30
C SER A 133 -7.82 -6.47 -2.79
N ASP A 134 -7.38 -7.71 -2.65
CA ASP A 134 -8.16 -8.81 -2.06
C ASP A 134 -8.49 -8.50 -0.58
N ASP A 135 -9.70 -8.85 -0.14
CA ASP A 135 -10.10 -8.72 1.28
C ASP A 135 -9.13 -9.48 2.22
N THR A 136 -8.64 -10.64 1.78
CA THR A 136 -7.59 -11.43 2.44
C THR A 136 -6.92 -12.32 1.40
N PHE A 137 -5.75 -11.92 0.92
CA PHE A 137 -5.05 -12.62 -0.16
C PHE A 137 -4.68 -14.07 0.21
N THR A 138 -4.28 -14.31 1.46
CA THR A 138 -3.65 -15.58 1.84
C THR A 138 -4.60 -16.68 2.32
N ILE A 139 -5.93 -16.54 2.10
CA ILE A 139 -6.92 -17.53 2.57
C ILE A 139 -6.60 -18.95 2.09
N LYS A 140 -6.23 -19.11 0.81
CA LYS A 140 -5.90 -20.41 0.20
C LYS A 140 -4.40 -20.53 -0.05
N LYS A 141 -3.68 -21.11 0.92
CA LYS A 141 -2.23 -21.33 0.87
C LYS A 141 -1.74 -21.89 -0.47
N LYS A 142 -2.30 -23.02 -0.94
CA LYS A 142 -1.90 -23.66 -2.21
C LYS A 142 -1.93 -22.68 -3.39
N ARG A 143 -3.01 -21.89 -3.50
CA ARG A 143 -3.19 -20.89 -4.55
C ARG A 143 -2.14 -19.78 -4.47
N VAL A 144 -1.81 -19.31 -3.27
CA VAL A 144 -0.75 -18.30 -3.08
C VAL A 144 0.59 -18.83 -3.56
N LEU A 145 0.92 -20.08 -3.23
CA LEU A 145 2.16 -20.71 -3.68
C LEU A 145 2.19 -20.86 -5.21
N GLU A 146 1.07 -21.26 -5.83
CA GLU A 146 0.95 -21.33 -7.29
C GLU A 146 1.17 -19.96 -7.96
N ILE A 147 0.58 -18.88 -7.42
CA ILE A 147 0.81 -17.51 -7.90
C ILE A 147 2.28 -17.11 -7.77
N CYS A 148 2.88 -17.37 -6.59
CA CYS A 148 4.28 -17.02 -6.35
C CYS A 148 5.20 -17.77 -7.32
N ASN A 149 4.93 -19.05 -7.54
CA ASN A 149 5.67 -19.89 -8.47
C ASN A 149 5.58 -19.35 -9.90
N GLU A 150 4.38 -19.05 -10.39
CA GLU A 150 4.19 -18.50 -11.74
C GLU A 150 4.89 -17.14 -11.93
N ILE A 151 4.86 -16.26 -10.93
CA ILE A 151 5.59 -14.97 -10.99
C ILE A 151 7.11 -15.21 -11.15
N ILE A 152 7.65 -16.17 -10.39
CA ILE A 152 9.08 -16.51 -10.38
C ILE A 152 9.48 -17.19 -11.69
N GLU A 153 8.72 -18.18 -12.16
CA GLU A 153 8.99 -18.93 -13.40
C GLU A 153 8.95 -18.02 -14.63
N ARG A 154 8.06 -17.02 -14.65
CA ARG A 154 8.00 -16.01 -15.73
C ARG A 154 9.06 -14.91 -15.60
N GLY A 155 9.84 -14.90 -14.53
CA GLY A 155 10.90 -13.92 -14.30
C GLY A 155 10.39 -12.49 -14.10
N LEU A 156 9.15 -12.30 -13.65
CA LEU A 156 8.55 -10.97 -13.51
C LEU A 156 9.25 -10.18 -12.40
N GLN A 157 9.99 -9.13 -12.79
CA GLN A 157 10.70 -8.24 -11.86
C GLN A 157 9.74 -7.20 -11.29
N ILE A 158 8.83 -7.66 -10.43
CA ILE A 158 7.75 -6.85 -9.85
C ILE A 158 7.85 -6.84 -8.33
N THR A 159 7.28 -5.80 -7.73
CA THR A 159 7.03 -5.74 -6.29
C THR A 159 5.55 -5.57 -6.02
N TRP A 160 5.07 -6.07 -4.90
CA TRP A 160 3.65 -5.96 -4.58
C TRP A 160 3.38 -5.97 -3.08
N GLN A 161 2.19 -5.49 -2.73
CA GLN A 161 1.67 -5.47 -1.38
C GLN A 161 0.32 -6.17 -1.33
N ALA A 162 0.01 -6.79 -0.19
CA ALA A 162 -1.27 -7.46 0.00
C ALA A 162 -1.87 -7.17 1.36
N ILE A 163 -3.19 -7.35 1.45
CA ILE A 163 -3.93 -7.35 2.71
C ILE A 163 -4.16 -8.80 3.13
N SER A 164 -3.94 -9.08 4.41
CA SER A 164 -4.25 -10.40 4.95
C SER A 164 -4.70 -10.37 6.41
N ARG A 165 -5.17 -11.52 6.88
CA ARG A 165 -5.53 -11.80 8.26
C ARG A 165 -4.40 -12.60 8.90
N VAL A 166 -4.02 -12.24 10.12
CA VAL A 166 -2.83 -12.78 10.82
C VAL A 166 -2.81 -14.31 10.96
N ASN A 167 -3.95 -14.99 10.91
CA ASN A 167 -4.03 -16.44 11.06
C ASN A 167 -3.93 -17.21 9.73
N TYR A 168 -3.71 -16.53 8.59
CA TYR A 168 -3.54 -17.12 7.25
C TYR A 168 -2.13 -16.98 6.68
N VAL A 169 -1.15 -16.74 7.54
CA VAL A 169 0.26 -16.67 7.14
C VAL A 169 1.08 -17.64 7.97
N ASP A 170 2.02 -18.30 7.30
CA ASP A 170 3.06 -19.12 7.89
C ASP A 170 4.39 -18.87 7.18
N ARG A 171 5.46 -19.50 7.67
CA ARG A 171 6.82 -19.26 7.17
C ARG A 171 6.98 -19.64 5.69
N GLU A 172 6.34 -20.72 5.24
CA GLU A 172 6.45 -21.17 3.85
C GLU A 172 5.78 -20.18 2.90
N VAL A 173 4.56 -19.74 3.23
CA VAL A 173 3.86 -18.73 2.43
C VAL A 173 4.67 -17.44 2.39
N LEU A 174 5.20 -16.97 3.52
CA LEU A 174 5.99 -15.74 3.58
C LEU A 174 7.30 -15.83 2.80
N TYR A 175 7.98 -16.98 2.84
CA TYR A 175 9.17 -17.25 2.05
C TYR A 175 8.89 -17.08 0.55
N TRP A 176 7.88 -17.78 0.03
CA TRP A 176 7.54 -17.73 -1.39
C TRP A 176 6.97 -16.38 -1.81
N MET A 177 6.17 -15.74 -0.97
CA MET A 177 5.70 -14.37 -1.20
C MET A 177 6.87 -13.39 -1.32
N ARG A 178 7.89 -13.47 -0.44
CA ARG A 178 9.05 -12.58 -0.54
C ARG A 178 9.81 -12.78 -1.85
N LYS A 179 10.07 -14.04 -2.21
CA LYS A 179 10.77 -14.42 -3.45
C LYS A 179 10.02 -13.94 -4.70
N ALA A 180 8.70 -13.95 -4.67
CA ALA A 180 7.84 -13.46 -5.75
C ALA A 180 7.60 -11.94 -5.72
N GLY A 181 8.32 -11.17 -4.88
CA GLY A 181 8.24 -9.70 -4.88
C GLY A 181 7.29 -9.08 -3.85
N CYS A 182 6.73 -9.84 -2.92
CA CYS A 182 5.94 -9.24 -1.83
C CYS A 182 6.86 -8.45 -0.89
N ILE A 183 6.59 -7.15 -0.74
CA ILE A 183 7.40 -6.27 0.12
C ILE A 183 6.64 -5.79 1.36
N GLN A 184 5.31 -5.89 1.37
CA GLN A 184 4.48 -5.49 2.50
C GLN A 184 3.23 -6.35 2.62
N ILE A 185 2.88 -6.72 3.85
CA ILE A 185 1.57 -7.27 4.18
C ILE A 185 0.91 -6.38 5.24
N SER A 186 -0.31 -5.94 4.93
CA SER A 186 -1.12 -5.18 5.87
C SER A 186 -2.08 -6.09 6.61
N TYR A 187 -2.00 -6.10 7.94
CA TYR A 187 -2.84 -6.91 8.81
C TYR A 187 -3.85 -6.04 9.55
N GLY A 188 -5.14 -6.37 9.38
CA GLY A 188 -6.20 -5.84 10.23
C GLY A 188 -6.12 -6.44 11.63
N VAL A 189 -5.50 -5.73 12.57
CA VAL A 189 -5.43 -6.08 14.00
C VAL A 189 -6.63 -5.49 14.76
N GLU A 190 -7.03 -4.30 14.33
CA GLU A 190 -8.09 -3.42 14.85
C GLU A 190 -7.86 -2.89 16.25
N SER A 191 -7.61 -3.75 17.23
CA SER A 191 -7.40 -3.35 18.62
C SER A 191 -6.50 -4.34 19.32
N GLY A 192 -5.71 -3.89 20.30
CA GLY A 192 -5.03 -4.78 21.23
C GLY A 192 -5.95 -5.37 22.29
N SER A 193 -7.11 -4.76 22.53
CA SER A 193 -8.06 -5.27 23.51
C SER A 193 -8.91 -6.42 22.94
N PRO A 194 -8.87 -7.63 23.53
CA PRO A 194 -9.75 -8.74 23.12
C PRO A 194 -11.24 -8.39 23.21
N THR A 195 -11.62 -7.54 24.17
CA THR A 195 -13.01 -7.06 24.34
C THR A 195 -13.49 -6.26 23.14
N ILE A 196 -12.67 -5.33 22.63
CA ILE A 196 -13.01 -4.53 21.45
C ILE A 196 -13.04 -5.43 20.21
N ARG A 197 -12.04 -6.29 20.02
CA ARG A 197 -12.03 -7.28 18.93
C ARG A 197 -13.28 -8.17 18.92
N LYS A 198 -13.76 -8.59 20.09
CA LYS A 198 -15.02 -9.35 20.24
C LYS A 198 -16.24 -8.53 19.80
N ARG A 199 -16.34 -7.26 20.20
CA ARG A 199 -17.44 -6.37 19.79
C ARG A 199 -17.43 -6.07 18.29
N LEU A 200 -16.26 -5.98 17.68
CA LEU A 200 -16.08 -5.85 16.23
C LEU A 200 -16.29 -7.18 15.47
N ASN A 201 -16.60 -8.27 16.18
CA ASN A 201 -16.69 -9.64 15.66
C ASN A 201 -15.43 -10.08 14.89
N LYS A 202 -14.26 -9.62 15.34
CA LYS A 202 -12.96 -9.94 14.76
C LYS A 202 -12.08 -10.65 15.79
N GLN A 203 -12.42 -11.91 16.05
CA GLN A 203 -11.68 -12.72 17.02
C GLN A 203 -10.34 -13.17 16.46
N LEU A 204 -9.26 -12.71 17.10
CA LEU A 204 -7.87 -13.05 16.81
C LEU A 204 -7.19 -13.37 18.14
N LYS A 205 -6.41 -14.45 18.18
CA LYS A 205 -5.59 -14.77 19.35
C LYS A 205 -4.31 -13.94 19.30
N GLU A 206 -3.88 -13.41 20.44
CA GLU A 206 -2.67 -12.57 20.50
C GLU A 206 -1.42 -13.29 19.98
N LYS A 207 -1.27 -14.57 20.32
CA LYS A 207 -0.18 -15.43 19.81
C LYS A 207 -0.16 -15.52 18.28
N GLU A 208 -1.32 -15.49 17.62
CA GLU A 208 -1.40 -15.50 16.15
C GLU A 208 -0.92 -14.17 15.57
N ILE A 209 -1.30 -13.05 16.21
CA ILE A 209 -0.83 -11.71 15.83
C ILE A 209 0.69 -11.64 15.98
N GLU A 210 1.22 -12.00 17.15
CA GLU A 210 2.66 -12.00 17.42
C GLU A 210 3.43 -12.86 16.41
N ARG A 211 2.96 -14.09 16.15
CA ARG A 211 3.57 -15.00 15.18
C ARG A 211 3.56 -14.42 13.77
N ALA A 212 2.46 -13.83 13.33
CA ALA A 212 2.34 -13.23 12.00
C ALA A 212 3.33 -12.07 11.83
N PHE A 213 3.38 -11.12 12.77
CA PHE A 213 4.27 -9.97 12.69
C PHE A 213 5.75 -10.37 12.78
N SER A 214 6.10 -11.26 13.71
CA SER A 214 7.47 -11.76 13.84
C SER A 214 7.92 -12.53 12.60
N SER A 215 7.09 -13.45 12.09
CA SER A 215 7.44 -14.23 10.90
C SER A 215 7.53 -13.35 9.65
N THR A 216 6.63 -12.38 9.49
CA THR A 216 6.64 -11.45 8.33
C THR A 216 7.93 -10.64 8.30
N LYS A 217 8.32 -10.04 9.44
CA LYS A 217 9.62 -9.32 9.56
C LYS A 217 10.79 -10.23 9.26
N ALA A 218 10.78 -11.44 9.81
CA ALA A 218 11.89 -12.36 9.66
C ALA A 218 12.17 -12.71 8.18
N HIS A 219 11.14 -12.74 7.34
CA HIS A 219 11.29 -12.99 5.89
C HIS A 219 11.52 -11.71 5.07
N GLY A 220 11.87 -10.58 5.70
CA GLY A 220 12.15 -9.33 4.99
C GLY A 220 10.92 -8.72 4.31
N ILE A 221 9.73 -8.93 4.87
CA ILE A 221 8.48 -8.31 4.43
C ILE A 221 8.06 -7.30 5.51
N LEU A 222 7.62 -6.10 5.10
CA LEU A 222 7.15 -5.07 6.03
C LEU A 222 5.74 -5.43 6.55
N PRO A 223 5.53 -5.71 7.84
CA PRO A 223 4.17 -5.88 8.37
C PRO A 223 3.60 -4.52 8.78
N ARG A 224 2.52 -4.13 8.10
CA ARG A 224 1.73 -2.94 8.48
C ARG A 224 0.59 -3.37 9.42
N ALA A 225 0.44 -2.69 10.54
CA ALA A 225 -0.68 -2.91 11.45
C ALA A 225 -1.79 -1.89 11.21
N TYR A 226 -3.01 -2.35 10.94
CA TYR A 226 -4.20 -1.51 11.01
C TYR A 226 -4.84 -1.61 12.38
N PHE A 227 -5.07 -0.45 12.99
CA PHE A 227 -5.82 -0.26 14.21
C PHE A 227 -7.00 0.66 13.93
N ILE A 228 -8.14 0.36 14.56
CA ILE A 228 -9.35 1.17 14.52
C ILE A 228 -9.70 1.52 15.97
N TYR A 229 -9.80 2.82 16.26
CA TYR A 229 -10.12 3.34 17.59
C TYR A 229 -11.39 4.20 17.56
N GLY A 230 -11.91 4.55 18.75
CA GLY A 230 -13.26 5.12 18.86
C GLY A 230 -14.36 4.08 18.64
N SER A 231 -14.03 2.81 18.86
CA SER A 231 -14.92 1.66 18.67
C SER A 231 -15.98 1.53 19.79
N PRO A 232 -17.07 0.77 19.60
CA PRO A 232 -18.06 0.50 20.65
C PRO A 232 -17.41 0.02 21.96
N GLY A 233 -17.49 0.81 23.03
CA GLY A 233 -16.90 0.52 24.34
C GLY A 233 -15.40 0.70 24.46
N GLU A 234 -14.80 1.46 23.54
CA GLU A 234 -13.43 1.94 23.70
C GLU A 234 -13.28 2.72 25.02
N SER A 235 -12.12 2.62 25.64
CA SER A 235 -11.78 3.34 26.86
C SER A 235 -10.27 3.55 26.92
N LYS A 236 -9.81 4.40 27.83
CA LYS A 236 -8.37 4.58 28.06
C LYS A 236 -7.65 3.26 28.37
N LYS A 237 -8.31 2.29 29.02
CA LYS A 237 -7.75 0.96 29.29
C LYS A 237 -7.55 0.16 28.00
N THR A 238 -8.55 0.12 27.11
CA THR A 238 -8.46 -0.66 25.86
C THR A 238 -7.46 -0.06 24.87
N ILE A 239 -7.25 1.25 24.92
CA ILE A 239 -6.14 1.93 24.21
C ILE A 239 -4.79 1.54 24.80
N LYS A 240 -4.65 1.46 26.13
CA LYS A 240 -3.43 0.92 26.77
C LYS A 240 -3.17 -0.54 26.38
N ASP A 241 -4.20 -1.38 26.27
CA ASP A 241 -4.07 -2.75 25.75
C ASP A 241 -3.52 -2.75 24.31
N SER A 242 -3.99 -1.79 23.49
CA SER A 242 -3.51 -1.59 22.10
C SER A 242 -2.03 -1.17 22.07
N ILE A 243 -1.63 -0.24 22.92
CA ILE A 243 -0.23 0.17 23.07
C ILE A 243 0.66 -1.00 23.53
N ALA A 244 0.18 -1.80 24.48
CA ALA A 244 0.90 -2.99 24.94
C ALA A 244 1.10 -4.00 23.80
N LEU A 245 0.07 -4.23 22.98
CA LEU A 245 0.19 -5.09 21.81
C LEU A 245 1.16 -4.51 20.76
N ILE A 246 1.12 -3.21 20.48
CA ILE A 246 2.06 -2.54 19.54
C ILE A 246 3.51 -2.80 19.97
N ARG A 247 3.84 -2.61 21.24
CA ARG A 247 5.18 -2.88 21.79
C ARG A 247 5.58 -4.35 21.72
N LYS A 248 4.60 -5.27 21.78
CA LYS A 248 4.84 -6.71 21.69
C LYS A 248 5.10 -7.17 20.25
N ILE A 249 4.26 -6.74 19.31
CA ILE A 249 4.34 -7.17 17.91
C ILE A 249 5.39 -6.39 17.12
N LYS A 250 5.74 -5.18 17.60
CA LYS A 250 6.74 -4.27 17.03
C LYS A 250 6.53 -4.07 15.53
N PRO A 251 5.39 -3.49 15.11
CA PRO A 251 5.14 -3.26 13.69
C PRO A 251 6.14 -2.23 13.14
N LEU A 252 6.43 -2.28 11.85
CA LEU A 252 7.32 -1.29 11.21
C LEU A 252 6.55 -0.17 10.50
N SER A 253 5.24 -0.35 10.35
CA SER A 253 4.29 0.66 9.92
C SER A 253 2.97 0.41 10.63
N ALA A 254 2.28 1.46 11.05
CA ALA A 254 0.97 1.36 11.66
C ALA A 254 0.07 2.47 11.14
N ILE A 255 -1.19 2.13 10.86
CA ILE A 255 -2.22 3.11 10.53
C ILE A 255 -3.32 3.02 11.59
N PHE A 256 -3.72 4.20 12.08
CA PHE A 256 -4.73 4.37 13.12
C PHE A 256 -5.93 5.12 12.52
N TYR A 257 -7.05 4.42 12.32
CA TYR A 257 -8.29 5.01 11.85
C TYR A 257 -9.27 5.23 12.99
N ILE A 258 -10.00 6.35 12.95
CA ILE A 258 -11.24 6.47 13.73
C ILE A 258 -12.27 5.55 13.07
N LEU A 259 -13.08 4.87 13.88
CA LEU A 259 -14.11 3.97 13.35
C LEU A 259 -15.22 4.76 12.65
N ASP A 260 -15.30 4.60 11.34
CA ASP A 260 -16.42 5.07 10.53
C ASP A 260 -17.48 3.99 10.32
N ILE A 261 -18.73 4.44 10.23
CA ILE A 261 -19.90 3.60 10.04
C ILE A 261 -20.37 3.70 8.58
N PHE A 262 -20.22 2.61 7.83
CA PHE A 262 -20.62 2.56 6.42
C PHE A 262 -21.96 1.86 6.19
N PRO A 263 -22.79 2.33 5.22
CA PRO A 263 -23.97 1.61 4.78
C PRO A 263 -23.66 0.16 4.38
N GLY A 264 -24.54 -0.76 4.78
CA GLY A 264 -24.36 -2.20 4.53
C GLY A 264 -23.58 -2.95 5.61
N THR A 265 -23.02 -2.26 6.60
CA THR A 265 -22.35 -2.87 7.76
C THR A 265 -23.37 -3.18 8.87
N ARG A 266 -23.01 -4.05 9.83
CA ARG A 266 -23.85 -4.29 11.02
C ARG A 266 -23.91 -3.05 11.90
N LEU A 267 -22.79 -2.35 12.06
CA LEU A 267 -22.73 -1.11 12.83
C LEU A 267 -23.68 -0.03 12.28
N TYR A 268 -23.87 0.02 10.97
CA TYR A 268 -24.83 0.96 10.37
C TYR A 268 -26.29 0.59 10.68
N GLU A 269 -26.64 -0.70 10.65
CA GLU A 269 -27.96 -1.14 11.09
C GLU A 269 -28.19 -0.83 12.58
N ASP A 270 -27.20 -1.08 13.42
CA ASP A 270 -27.25 -0.74 14.85
C ASP A 270 -27.37 0.79 15.06
N PHE A 271 -26.66 1.59 14.26
CA PHE A 271 -26.77 3.05 14.29
C PHE A 271 -28.18 3.53 13.96
N LYS A 272 -28.80 3.02 12.90
CA LYS A 272 -30.17 3.40 12.52
C LYS A 272 -31.17 3.09 13.63
N ILE A 273 -31.03 1.92 14.28
CA ILE A 273 -31.88 1.51 15.40
C ILE A 273 -31.66 2.44 16.61
N ARG A 274 -30.41 2.66 17.03
CA ARG A 274 -30.09 3.47 18.22
C ARG A 274 -30.45 4.95 18.07
N SER A 275 -30.18 5.52 16.90
CA SER A 275 -30.40 6.95 16.63
C SER A 275 -31.83 7.26 16.17
N ARG A 276 -32.63 6.24 15.83
CA ARG A 276 -33.93 6.39 15.15
C ARG A 276 -33.85 7.22 13.86
N ARG A 277 -32.69 7.20 13.20
CA ARG A 277 -32.45 7.83 11.89
C ARG A 277 -32.37 6.73 10.83
N GLY A 278 -32.85 7.02 9.64
CA GLY A 278 -32.69 6.19 8.45
C GLY A 278 -31.58 6.70 7.54
N ASP A 279 -31.68 6.31 6.27
CA ASP A 279 -30.69 6.69 5.25
C ASP A 279 -30.77 8.19 4.89
N GLU A 280 -31.82 8.93 5.30
CA GLU A 280 -31.96 10.37 5.07
C GLU A 280 -30.84 11.23 5.66
N ILE A 281 -30.03 10.67 6.57
CA ILE A 281 -28.82 11.33 7.06
C ILE A 281 -27.86 11.72 5.93
N TRP A 282 -27.82 10.97 4.83
CA TRP A 282 -26.96 11.23 3.68
C TRP A 282 -27.45 12.39 2.79
N LEU A 283 -28.58 13.02 3.11
CA LEU A 283 -28.98 14.30 2.50
C LEU A 283 -28.28 15.50 3.14
N GLN A 284 -27.63 15.29 4.29
CA GLN A 284 -26.81 16.31 4.93
C GLN A 284 -25.44 16.36 4.24
N PRO A 285 -24.77 17.53 4.20
CA PRO A 285 -23.42 17.66 3.67
C PRO A 285 -22.40 17.05 4.62
N ILE A 286 -22.41 15.72 4.72
CA ILE A 286 -21.50 14.92 5.54
C ILE A 286 -20.79 13.91 4.64
N GLU A 287 -19.52 13.63 4.94
CA GLU A 287 -18.74 12.62 4.24
C GLU A 287 -18.82 11.28 4.98
N ASP A 288 -18.69 11.32 6.30
CA ASP A 288 -18.61 10.13 7.15
C ASP A 288 -19.50 10.23 8.40
N ILE A 289 -19.81 9.06 8.96
CA ILE A 289 -20.45 8.93 10.27
C ILE A 289 -19.45 8.23 11.20
N MET A 290 -18.72 9.01 11.98
CA MET A 290 -17.79 8.46 12.96
C MET A 290 -18.57 7.85 14.14
N TYR A 291 -18.24 6.61 14.54
CA TYR A 291 -19.00 5.88 15.56
C TYR A 291 -19.14 6.66 16.88
N HIS A 292 -18.05 7.28 17.34
CA HIS A 292 -18.03 8.02 18.60
C HIS A 292 -19.02 9.20 18.63
N GLN A 293 -19.27 9.85 17.49
CA GLN A 293 -20.25 10.93 17.38
C GLN A 293 -21.70 10.42 17.58
N THR A 294 -21.90 9.10 17.55
CA THR A 294 -23.19 8.43 17.74
C THR A 294 -23.31 7.74 19.10
N ASP A 295 -22.29 7.83 19.96
CA ASP A 295 -22.24 7.18 21.28
C ASP A 295 -21.89 8.21 22.36
N PRO A 296 -22.84 8.61 23.22
CA PRO A 296 -22.60 9.65 24.22
C PRO A 296 -21.53 9.29 25.26
N LYS A 297 -21.07 8.03 25.29
CA LYS A 297 -19.98 7.59 26.16
C LYS A 297 -18.59 7.89 25.60
N LEU A 298 -18.48 8.33 24.34
CA LEU A 298 -17.22 8.63 23.67
C LEU A 298 -17.24 10.07 23.16
N SER A 299 -16.62 11.01 23.90
CA SER A 299 -16.48 12.39 23.42
C SER A 299 -15.40 12.51 22.34
N ASN A 300 -15.50 13.59 21.53
CA ASN A 300 -14.50 13.89 20.51
C ASN A 300 -13.10 14.07 21.13
N GLU A 301 -12.96 14.86 22.22
CA GLU A 301 -11.71 14.98 22.97
C GLU A 301 -11.10 13.63 23.34
N MET A 302 -11.90 12.69 23.87
CA MET A 302 -11.40 11.38 24.27
C MET A 302 -10.84 10.61 23.08
N VAL A 303 -11.55 10.61 21.95
CA VAL A 303 -11.13 9.87 20.76
C VAL A 303 -9.89 10.50 20.13
N LEU A 304 -9.80 11.83 20.06
CA LEU A 304 -8.59 12.52 19.60
C LEU A 304 -7.39 12.20 20.50
N GLN A 305 -7.58 12.20 21.82
CA GLN A 305 -6.55 11.80 22.78
C GLN A 305 -6.13 10.33 22.58
N PHE A 306 -7.06 9.42 22.31
CA PHE A 306 -6.73 8.02 22.02
C PHE A 306 -5.84 7.88 20.80
N GLY A 307 -6.16 8.61 19.71
CA GLY A 307 -5.34 8.63 18.50
C GLY A 307 -3.94 9.18 18.76
N GLN A 308 -3.82 10.26 19.55
CA GLN A 308 -2.53 10.82 19.96
C GLN A 308 -1.71 9.80 20.76
N MET A 309 -2.30 9.18 21.79
CA MET A 309 -1.62 8.18 22.61
C MET A 309 -1.08 6.99 21.78
N LEU A 310 -1.85 6.53 20.78
CA LEU A 310 -1.45 5.44 19.89
C LEU A 310 -0.27 5.84 19.00
N ARG A 311 -0.34 7.03 18.37
CA ARG A 311 0.72 7.55 17.49
C ARG A 311 2.00 7.83 18.26
N GLU A 312 1.92 8.51 19.41
CA GLU A 312 3.07 8.75 20.29
C GLU A 312 3.74 7.45 20.70
N ALA A 313 2.96 6.48 21.18
CA ALA A 313 3.49 5.18 21.58
C ALA A 313 4.16 4.42 20.42
N PHE A 314 3.60 4.47 19.22
CA PHE A 314 4.18 3.81 18.05
C PHE A 314 5.47 4.49 17.61
N TYR A 315 5.45 5.79 17.33
CA TYR A 315 6.60 6.50 16.76
C TYR A 315 7.77 6.57 17.74
N SER A 316 7.53 6.82 19.03
CA SER A 316 8.60 6.82 20.05
C SER A 316 9.24 5.45 20.27
N SER A 317 8.50 4.36 20.00
CA SER A 317 9.02 2.99 20.15
C SER A 317 9.64 2.44 18.85
N LEU A 318 9.46 3.13 17.72
CA LEU A 318 9.90 2.66 16.40
C LEU A 318 11.42 2.42 16.31
N PRO A 319 12.31 3.24 16.90
CA PRO A 319 13.75 2.95 16.95
C PRO A 319 14.05 1.57 17.55
N ASP A 320 13.42 1.23 18.67
CA ASP A 320 13.60 -0.07 19.34
C ASP A 320 13.04 -1.22 18.49
N PHE A 321 11.96 -0.97 17.76
CA PHE A 321 11.39 -1.97 16.85
C PHE A 321 12.37 -2.31 15.74
N VAL A 322 12.95 -1.28 15.10
CA VAL A 322 13.97 -1.39 14.05
C VAL A 322 15.22 -2.12 14.56
N ARG A 323 15.78 -1.69 15.69
CA ARG A 323 16.99 -2.30 16.27
C ARG A 323 16.78 -3.76 16.68
N SER A 324 15.55 -4.13 17.05
CA SER A 324 15.21 -5.51 17.40
C SER A 324 14.94 -6.44 16.20
N LEU A 325 15.06 -5.95 14.96
CA LEU A 325 14.82 -6.75 13.76
C LEU A 325 15.80 -7.93 13.65
N LYS A 326 15.24 -9.13 13.54
CA LYS A 326 15.97 -10.37 13.27
C LYS A 326 15.38 -11.00 12.02
N LEU A 327 16.21 -11.10 10.98
CA LEU A 327 15.85 -11.75 9.72
C LEU A 327 16.23 -13.24 9.78
N VAL A 328 15.56 -14.07 9.00
CA VAL A 328 15.92 -15.48 8.86
C VAL A 328 17.29 -15.58 8.20
N ASP A 329 18.14 -16.46 8.73
CA ASP A 329 19.44 -16.75 8.15
C ASP A 329 19.26 -17.71 6.97
N SER A 330 19.19 -17.15 5.76
CA SER A 330 18.94 -17.89 4.52
C SER A 330 19.70 -17.20 3.38
N PRO A 331 20.78 -17.81 2.85
CA PRO A 331 21.62 -17.17 1.83
C PRO A 331 20.85 -16.75 0.57
N ASP A 332 19.85 -17.53 0.17
CA ASP A 332 18.99 -17.25 -0.99
C ASP A 332 18.02 -16.07 -0.78
N LEU A 333 17.83 -15.63 0.47
CA LEU A 333 17.09 -14.43 0.83
C LEU A 333 17.99 -13.22 1.07
N ALA A 334 19.32 -13.36 1.04
CA ALA A 334 20.23 -12.26 1.37
C ALA A 334 20.01 -11.00 0.50
N PRO A 335 19.84 -11.08 -0.84
CA PRO A 335 19.51 -9.90 -1.64
C PRO A 335 18.16 -9.27 -1.24
N PHE A 336 17.19 -10.10 -0.88
CA PHE A 336 15.86 -9.66 -0.47
C PHE A 336 15.87 -8.99 0.93
N HIS A 337 16.73 -9.47 1.82
CA HIS A 337 16.94 -8.87 3.14
C HIS A 337 17.62 -7.52 3.04
N ALA A 338 18.66 -7.40 2.21
CA ALA A 338 19.32 -6.14 1.92
C ALA A 338 18.31 -5.13 1.36
N ASP A 339 17.58 -5.51 0.32
CA ASP A 339 16.54 -4.68 -0.30
C ASP A 339 15.40 -4.28 0.68
N PHE A 340 15.03 -5.14 1.63
CA PHE A 340 14.08 -4.80 2.69
C PHE A 340 14.65 -3.74 3.65
N LEU A 341 15.88 -3.94 4.13
CA LEU A 341 16.54 -3.04 5.06
C LEU A 341 16.83 -1.68 4.43
N SER A 342 17.27 -1.66 3.17
CA SER A 342 17.56 -0.42 2.45
C SER A 342 16.29 0.40 2.16
N ARG A 343 15.16 -0.24 1.79
CA ARG A 343 13.87 0.47 1.70
C ARG A 343 13.42 1.02 3.04
N LEU A 344 13.59 0.25 4.11
CA LEU A 344 13.27 0.73 5.45
C LEU A 344 14.15 1.92 5.83
N GLY A 345 15.45 1.88 5.53
CA GLY A 345 16.37 3.00 5.76
C GLY A 345 15.98 4.28 5.00
N MET A 346 15.43 4.16 3.79
CA MET A 346 14.91 5.33 3.07
C MET A 346 13.77 6.03 3.81
N THR A 347 12.91 5.28 4.52
CA THR A 347 11.79 5.88 5.27
C THR A 347 12.28 6.84 6.35
N PHE A 348 13.46 6.58 6.92
CA PHE A 348 14.09 7.41 7.95
C PHE A 348 15.01 8.50 7.40
N SER A 349 15.61 8.34 6.22
CA SER A 349 16.50 9.36 5.64
C SER A 349 15.78 10.44 4.83
N HIS A 350 14.78 10.06 4.03
CA HIS A 350 14.07 10.98 3.13
C HIS A 350 12.55 10.69 3.01
N GLY A 351 12.05 9.65 3.69
CA GLY A 351 10.64 9.24 3.63
C GLY A 351 9.81 9.73 4.82
N GLU A 352 8.68 9.07 5.05
CA GLU A 352 7.64 9.46 6.03
C GLU A 352 8.12 9.60 7.48
N TYR A 353 9.21 8.93 7.86
CA TYR A 353 9.76 8.96 9.22
C TYR A 353 10.86 9.99 9.41
N SER A 354 11.46 10.50 8.32
CA SER A 354 12.59 11.43 8.38
C SER A 354 12.27 12.76 9.07
N GLN A 355 11.02 13.23 8.98
CA GLN A 355 10.58 14.52 9.53
C GLN A 355 9.64 14.37 10.74
N ASN A 356 9.48 13.16 11.28
CA ASN A 356 8.56 12.95 12.39
C ASN A 356 9.26 13.27 13.73
N PRO A 357 8.80 14.30 14.48
CA PRO A 357 9.47 14.73 15.72
C PRO A 357 9.40 13.71 16.86
N LEU A 358 8.54 12.69 16.74
CA LEU A 358 8.41 11.62 17.72
C LEU A 358 9.45 10.50 17.52
N ILE A 359 10.22 10.54 16.43
CA ILE A 359 11.27 9.56 16.12
C ILE A 359 12.61 10.22 16.40
N PRO A 360 13.33 9.81 17.47
CA PRO A 360 14.66 10.33 17.74
C PRO A 360 15.67 9.80 16.73
N ASP A 361 16.55 10.68 16.26
CA ASP A 361 17.69 10.37 15.38
C ASP A 361 17.33 9.47 14.17
N PRO A 362 16.43 9.93 13.28
CA PRO A 362 16.04 9.14 12.12
C PRO A 362 17.21 8.93 11.14
N GLU A 363 18.12 9.88 10.98
CA GLU A 363 19.30 9.70 10.11
C GLU A 363 20.27 8.63 10.64
N GLY A 364 20.52 8.58 11.97
CA GLY A 364 21.30 7.51 12.59
C GLY A 364 20.65 6.13 12.39
N LEU A 365 19.33 6.03 12.54
CA LEU A 365 18.60 4.78 12.23
C LEU A 365 18.70 4.38 10.76
N ALA A 366 18.64 5.34 9.84
CA ALA A 366 18.84 5.07 8.41
C ALA A 366 20.24 4.51 8.14
N GLN A 367 21.27 5.12 8.75
CA GLN A 367 22.65 4.65 8.66
C GLN A 367 22.81 3.21 9.18
N GLU A 368 22.28 2.91 10.38
CA GLU A 368 22.29 1.55 10.96
C GLU A 368 21.65 0.53 9.99
N LEU A 369 20.52 0.90 9.37
CA LEU A 369 19.79 0.05 8.43
C LEU A 369 20.54 -0.18 7.12
N PHE A 370 21.17 0.85 6.54
CA PHE A 370 21.96 0.70 5.33
C PHE A 370 23.22 -0.13 5.56
N ILE A 371 23.92 0.05 6.69
CA ILE A 371 25.07 -0.80 7.05
C ILE A 371 24.61 -2.26 7.19
N LYS A 372 23.50 -2.49 7.90
CA LYS A 372 22.93 -3.85 8.05
C LYS A 372 22.47 -4.42 6.72
N SER A 373 22.00 -3.60 5.78
CA SER A 373 21.68 -4.04 4.41
C SER A 373 22.92 -4.58 3.71
N LEU A 374 24.02 -3.82 3.74
CA LEU A 374 25.28 -4.18 3.09
C LEU A 374 25.93 -5.44 3.69
N SER A 375 25.66 -5.76 4.95
CA SER A 375 26.12 -7.03 5.54
C SER A 375 25.43 -8.28 4.96
N TYR A 376 24.28 -8.13 4.29
CA TYR A 376 23.60 -9.24 3.60
C TYR A 376 23.97 -9.31 2.11
N PHE A 377 23.99 -8.17 1.43
CA PHE A 377 24.23 -8.10 -0.01
C PHE A 377 24.70 -6.69 -0.39
N PRO A 378 25.55 -6.52 -1.43
CA PRO A 378 25.97 -5.20 -1.91
C PRO A 378 24.80 -4.46 -2.58
N ASP A 379 23.86 -3.97 -1.78
CA ASP A 379 22.65 -3.29 -2.23
C ASP A 379 22.96 -1.86 -2.68
N HIS A 380 22.59 -1.55 -3.93
CA HIS A 380 22.81 -0.26 -4.56
C HIS A 380 22.23 0.91 -3.75
N ARG A 381 21.00 0.76 -3.26
CA ARG A 381 20.27 1.80 -2.52
C ARG A 381 20.94 2.07 -1.17
N ALA A 382 21.43 1.04 -0.50
CA ALA A 382 22.14 1.19 0.77
C ALA A 382 23.45 1.98 0.62
N TYR A 383 24.26 1.67 -0.40
CA TYR A 383 25.48 2.44 -0.69
C TYR A 383 25.17 3.92 -0.97
N LEU A 384 24.20 4.18 -1.85
CA LEU A 384 23.80 5.55 -2.20
C LEU A 384 23.28 6.30 -0.97
N GLY A 385 22.44 5.65 -0.15
CA GLY A 385 21.91 6.22 1.08
C GLY A 385 23.00 6.60 2.08
N LEU A 386 23.99 5.73 2.30
CA LEU A 386 25.13 6.02 3.19
C LEU A 386 26.00 7.17 2.66
N ALA A 387 26.29 7.18 1.36
CA ALA A 387 27.09 8.23 0.76
C ALA A 387 26.42 9.60 0.90
N ILE A 388 25.11 9.68 0.68
CA ILE A 388 24.33 10.91 0.86
C ILE A 388 24.35 11.36 2.33
N LEU A 389 24.19 10.46 3.30
CA LEU A 389 24.29 10.80 4.72
C LEU A 389 25.67 11.37 5.08
N LYS A 390 26.75 10.77 4.54
CA LYS A 390 28.12 11.28 4.70
C LYS A 390 28.32 12.65 4.07
N GLN A 391 27.77 12.88 2.87
CA GLN A 391 27.79 14.20 2.24
C GLN A 391 27.06 15.25 3.07
N LYS A 392 25.88 14.92 3.62
CA LYS A 392 25.11 15.84 4.48
C LYS A 392 25.87 16.22 5.75
N SER A 393 26.65 15.30 6.32
CA SER A 393 27.49 15.58 7.49
C SER A 393 28.83 16.27 7.15
N GLY A 394 29.08 16.60 5.88
CA GLY A 394 30.34 17.20 5.40
C GLY A 394 31.52 16.22 5.24
N ASP A 395 31.30 14.91 5.44
CA ASP A 395 32.32 13.87 5.29
C ASP A 395 32.39 13.38 3.83
N HIS A 396 32.86 14.25 2.95
CA HIS A 396 32.95 13.95 1.51
C HIS A 396 34.00 12.87 1.19
N SER A 397 35.07 12.77 1.99
CA SER A 397 36.09 11.72 1.85
C SER A 397 35.51 10.34 2.17
N GLY A 398 34.79 10.20 3.29
CA GLY A 398 34.09 8.96 3.62
C GLY A 398 33.01 8.60 2.60
N ALA A 399 32.31 9.59 2.02
CA ALA A 399 31.38 9.34 0.91
C ALA A 399 32.08 8.76 -0.33
N ILE A 400 33.29 9.24 -0.68
CA ILE A 400 34.09 8.72 -1.80
C ILE A 400 34.47 7.25 -1.58
N GLU A 401 34.90 6.88 -0.36
CA GLU A 401 35.28 5.50 -0.03
C GLU A 401 34.10 4.54 -0.25
N ILE A 402 32.94 4.88 0.30
CA ILE A 402 31.70 4.11 0.16
C ILE A 402 31.30 3.98 -1.32
N LEU A 403 31.36 5.07 -2.08
CA LEU A 403 30.95 5.06 -3.49
C LEU A 403 31.92 4.30 -4.40
N ARG A 404 33.22 4.31 -4.09
CA ARG A 404 34.20 3.49 -4.82
C ARG A 404 33.96 2.01 -4.62
N GLU A 405 33.68 1.59 -3.38
CA GLU A 405 33.27 0.22 -3.07
C GLU A 405 31.98 -0.13 -3.83
N ALA A 406 30.98 0.75 -3.76
CA ALA A 406 29.70 0.57 -4.46
C ALA A 406 29.88 0.37 -5.97
N LEU A 407 30.76 1.15 -6.61
CA LEU A 407 31.07 1.03 -8.03
C LEU A 407 31.84 -0.24 -8.40
N GLY A 408 32.55 -0.85 -7.45
CA GLY A 408 33.12 -2.19 -7.61
C GLY A 408 32.03 -3.26 -7.82
N HIS A 409 30.87 -3.09 -7.18
CA HIS A 409 29.71 -3.97 -7.32
C HIS A 409 28.74 -3.53 -8.43
N HIS A 410 28.61 -2.23 -8.68
CA HIS A 410 27.64 -1.62 -9.60
C HIS A 410 28.31 -0.67 -10.61
N PRO A 411 29.23 -1.17 -11.47
CA PRO A 411 30.12 -0.33 -12.28
C PRO A 411 29.43 0.47 -13.38
N GLN A 412 28.17 0.20 -13.69
CA GLN A 412 27.38 0.91 -14.71
C GLN A 412 26.34 1.86 -14.11
N SER A 413 26.31 2.02 -12.78
CA SER A 413 25.30 2.84 -12.14
C SER A 413 25.58 4.33 -12.33
N GLU A 414 24.75 4.99 -13.13
CA GLU A 414 24.76 6.43 -13.31
C GLU A 414 24.64 7.18 -11.97
N GLN A 415 23.68 6.79 -11.12
CA GLN A 415 23.43 7.45 -9.83
C GLN A 415 24.65 7.42 -8.89
N LEU A 416 25.38 6.31 -8.84
CA LEU A 416 26.58 6.21 -8.01
C LEU A 416 27.73 7.08 -8.57
N HIS A 417 27.89 7.15 -9.89
CA HIS A 417 28.88 8.03 -10.51
C HIS A 417 28.57 9.51 -10.27
N ILE A 418 27.30 9.90 -10.44
CA ILE A 418 26.86 11.28 -10.17
C ILE A 418 27.07 11.63 -8.71
N CYS A 419 26.66 10.76 -7.77
CA CYS A 419 26.88 11.00 -6.34
C CYS A 419 28.37 11.12 -6.01
N LEU A 420 29.24 10.32 -6.65
CA LEU A 420 30.69 10.38 -6.47
C LEU A 420 31.29 11.67 -7.03
N ALA A 421 30.83 12.10 -8.20
CA ALA A 421 31.22 13.37 -8.79
C ALA A 421 30.87 14.53 -7.87
N VAL A 422 29.68 14.53 -7.25
CA VAL A 422 29.27 15.54 -6.27
C VAL A 422 30.23 15.59 -5.07
N SER A 423 30.68 14.44 -4.55
CA SER A 423 31.70 14.43 -3.49
C SER A 423 33.02 15.07 -3.94
N PHE A 424 33.48 14.77 -5.16
CA PHE A 424 34.69 15.39 -5.71
C PHE A 424 34.54 16.90 -5.93
N MET A 425 33.37 17.35 -6.40
CA MET A 425 33.07 18.78 -6.55
C MET A 425 33.18 19.53 -5.22
N ASN A 426 32.61 18.98 -4.15
CA ASN A 426 32.68 19.60 -2.81
C ASN A 426 34.11 19.67 -2.25
N LEU A 427 35.00 18.76 -2.68
CA LEU A 427 36.43 18.78 -2.35
C LEU A 427 37.28 19.61 -3.33
N GLY A 428 36.66 20.30 -4.30
CA GLY A 428 37.38 21.08 -5.31
C GLY A 428 38.12 20.25 -6.37
N GLN A 429 37.91 18.93 -6.41
CA GLN A 429 38.57 18.01 -7.34
C GLN A 429 37.81 17.95 -8.68
N LEU A 430 37.68 19.10 -9.36
CA LEU A 430 36.83 19.28 -10.53
C LEU A 430 37.16 18.33 -11.69
N LYS A 431 38.45 18.03 -11.92
CA LYS A 431 38.86 17.10 -12.99
C LYS A 431 38.29 15.69 -12.77
N ALA A 432 38.38 15.17 -11.55
CA ALA A 432 37.85 13.86 -11.20
C ALA A 432 36.32 13.81 -11.33
N ALA A 433 35.63 14.90 -10.97
CA ALA A 433 34.19 15.02 -11.16
C ALA A 433 33.81 15.00 -12.65
N ILE A 434 34.52 15.77 -13.49
CA ILE A 434 34.30 15.82 -14.95
C ILE A 434 34.47 14.44 -15.57
N ASP A 435 35.56 13.73 -15.25
CA ASP A 435 35.87 12.40 -15.82
C ASP A 435 34.78 11.35 -15.51
N LEU A 436 34.07 11.49 -14.39
CA LEU A 436 32.94 10.64 -14.03
C LEU A 436 31.66 11.02 -14.77
N LEU A 437 31.38 12.32 -14.89
CA LEU A 437 30.15 12.84 -15.47
C LEU A 437 30.13 12.72 -17.01
N GLU A 438 31.28 12.88 -17.68
CA GLU A 438 31.40 12.72 -19.14
C GLU A 438 31.01 11.33 -19.65
N ARG A 439 30.97 10.32 -18.76
CA ARG A 439 30.50 8.96 -19.07
C ARG A 439 29.00 8.89 -19.36
N PHE A 440 28.22 9.87 -18.93
CA PHE A 440 26.75 9.88 -19.04
C PHE A 440 26.27 11.11 -19.84
N PRO A 441 26.64 11.22 -21.13
CA PRO A 441 26.35 12.42 -21.94
C PRO A 441 24.86 12.67 -22.22
N ASN A 442 24.03 11.64 -22.00
CA ASN A 442 22.58 11.68 -22.21
C ASN A 442 21.80 11.84 -20.90
N SER A 443 22.48 11.94 -19.75
CA SER A 443 21.84 12.16 -18.45
C SER A 443 21.63 13.66 -18.22
N PRO A 444 20.39 14.14 -18.09
CA PRO A 444 20.14 15.54 -17.75
C PRO A 444 20.77 15.94 -16.43
N GLU A 445 20.81 15.03 -15.45
CA GLU A 445 21.41 15.27 -14.16
C GLU A 445 22.93 15.36 -14.25
N ALA A 446 23.58 14.44 -14.97
CA ALA A 446 25.02 14.50 -15.18
C ALA A 446 25.43 15.77 -15.94
N LEU A 447 24.69 16.15 -16.99
CA LEU A 447 24.93 17.37 -17.76
C LEU A 447 24.84 18.63 -16.90
N ARG A 448 23.89 18.69 -15.95
CA ARG A 448 23.76 19.82 -15.01
C ARG A 448 25.00 19.97 -14.14
N TYR A 449 25.49 18.88 -13.55
CA TYR A 449 26.70 18.91 -12.73
C TYR A 449 27.95 19.17 -13.57
N LEU A 450 27.99 18.67 -14.81
CA LEU A 450 29.10 18.86 -15.74
C LEU A 450 29.22 20.34 -16.17
N ALA A 451 28.10 21.01 -16.46
CA ALA A 451 28.07 22.44 -16.73
C ALA A 451 28.65 23.25 -15.55
N ASN A 452 28.22 22.92 -14.32
CA ASN A 452 28.76 23.56 -13.10
C ASN A 452 30.28 23.35 -12.96
N CYS A 453 30.77 22.13 -13.22
CA CYS A 453 32.21 21.84 -13.16
C CYS A 453 33.00 22.62 -14.21
N TYR A 454 32.52 22.65 -15.47
CA TYR A 454 33.18 23.40 -16.54
C TYR A 454 33.18 24.90 -16.28
N GLY A 455 32.07 25.46 -15.79
CA GLY A 455 31.98 26.86 -15.42
C GLY A 455 32.97 27.23 -14.31
N ALA A 456 33.04 26.40 -13.24
CA ALA A 456 34.00 26.58 -12.15
C ALA A 456 35.46 26.42 -12.59
N ALA A 457 35.73 25.56 -13.58
CA ALA A 457 37.06 25.35 -14.14
C ALA A 457 37.44 26.33 -15.28
N GLY A 458 36.55 27.25 -15.67
CA GLY A 458 36.78 28.26 -16.71
C GLY A 458 36.58 27.77 -18.16
N TYR A 459 36.05 26.58 -18.38
CA TYR A 459 35.79 26.02 -19.73
C TYR A 459 34.45 26.51 -20.30
N LYS A 460 34.36 27.81 -20.61
CA LYS A 460 33.11 28.48 -21.02
C LYS A 460 32.39 27.85 -22.22
N GLU A 461 33.15 27.39 -23.22
CA GLU A 461 32.55 26.75 -24.39
C GLU A 461 31.94 25.39 -24.05
N LYS A 462 32.60 24.59 -23.20
CA LYS A 462 32.08 23.29 -22.77
C LYS A 462 30.87 23.43 -21.84
N GLU A 463 30.89 24.44 -20.97
CA GLU A 463 29.74 24.83 -20.14
C GLU A 463 28.52 25.14 -21.03
N ARG A 464 28.69 25.99 -22.05
CA ARG A 464 27.65 26.36 -23.01
C ARG A 464 27.06 25.13 -23.72
N ILE A 465 27.91 24.24 -24.25
CA ILE A 465 27.47 23.00 -24.93
C ILE A 465 26.62 22.11 -24.00
N CYS A 466 27.00 21.99 -22.72
CA CYS A 466 26.21 21.20 -21.77
C CYS A 466 24.83 21.80 -21.53
N LEU A 467 24.75 23.12 -21.37
CA LEU A 467 23.48 23.84 -21.16
C LEU A 467 22.57 23.75 -22.39
N GLU A 468 23.10 23.93 -23.59
CA GLU A 468 22.35 23.79 -24.85
C GLU A 468 21.76 22.38 -25.01
N ARG A 469 22.53 21.34 -24.68
CA ARG A 469 22.02 19.95 -24.67
C ARG A 469 20.91 19.76 -23.65
N LEU A 470 21.08 20.30 -22.44
CA LEU A 470 20.10 20.17 -21.36
C LEU A 470 18.78 20.86 -21.74
N ASP A 471 18.84 22.00 -22.44
CA ASP A 471 17.67 22.67 -23.00
C ASP A 471 17.00 21.85 -24.11
N SER A 472 17.78 21.19 -24.98
CA SER A 472 17.24 20.32 -26.04
C SER A 472 16.52 19.07 -25.52
N MET A 473 16.78 18.67 -24.27
CA MET A 473 16.17 17.52 -23.61
C MET A 473 14.86 17.85 -22.88
N LYS A 474 14.51 19.14 -22.75
CA LYS A 474 13.21 19.52 -22.18
C LYS A 474 12.09 19.06 -23.13
N PRO A 475 10.99 18.48 -22.60
CA PRO A 475 9.82 18.26 -23.44
C PRO A 475 9.39 19.60 -24.06
N PRO A 476 8.88 19.61 -25.30
CA PRO A 476 8.35 20.83 -25.89
C PRO A 476 7.35 21.44 -24.91
N ALA A 477 7.47 22.75 -24.66
CA ALA A 477 6.50 23.45 -23.83
C ALA A 477 5.11 23.19 -24.41
N ASP A 478 4.21 22.66 -23.59
CA ASP A 478 2.80 22.50 -23.96
C ASP A 478 2.26 23.88 -24.36
N ASN A 479 2.01 24.05 -25.65
CA ASN A 479 1.34 25.22 -26.25
C ASN A 479 -0.16 24.96 -26.34
#